data_AF-A0A8X6RDY0-F1
#
_entry.id   AF-A0A8X6RDY0-F1
#
_cell.length_a   1.000
_cell.length_b   1.000
_cell.length_c   1.000
_cell.angle_alpha   90.00
_cell.angle_beta   90.00
_cell.angle_gamma   90.00
#
_symmetry.space_group_name_H-M   'P 1'
#
loop_
_entity.id
_entity.type
_entity.pdbx_description
1 polymer ?
#
loop_
_entity_poly.entity_id
_entity_poly.type
_entity_poly.pdbx_seq_one_letter_code
_entity_poly.pdbx_strand_id
1 'polypeptide(L)'
;MGKVLQTCQIIIWDECTMSHKKALEALDRTLRDFRGNRRIFGGALILLSGDFRQTLHIIPRSTPADELHACLKSSVLWRHLQKLTLKTNMSV
;
A
#
# COMPACT_ATOMS: atom_id res chain seq x y z
N MET A 1 15.51 -5.34 -12.73
CA MET A 1 14.59 -5.01 -11.61
C MET A 1 14.57 -6.02 -10.47
N GLY A 2 14.57 -7.34 -10.72
CA GLY A 2 14.58 -8.35 -9.64
C GLY A 2 15.67 -8.18 -8.58
N LYS A 3 16.93 -7.87 -8.99
CA LYS A 3 18.03 -7.62 -8.04
C LYS A 3 17.77 -6.45 -7.08
N VAL A 4 17.13 -5.38 -7.55
CA VAL A 4 16.81 -4.20 -6.71
C VAL A 4 15.72 -4.56 -5.69
N LEU A 5 14.70 -5.31 -6.13
CA LEU A 5 13.63 -5.78 -5.25
C LEU A 5 14.09 -6.86 -4.27
N GLN A 6 15.24 -7.50 -4.49
CA GLN A 6 15.87 -8.42 -3.54
C GLN A 6 16.67 -7.71 -2.45
N THR A 7 17.29 -6.57 -2.78
CA THR A 7 18.19 -5.86 -1.85
C THR A 7 17.56 -4.65 -1.18
N CYS A 8 16.46 -4.10 -1.71
CA CYS A 8 15.88 -2.88 -1.14
C CYS A 8 15.47 -3.08 0.33
N GLN A 9 15.74 -2.10 1.18
CA GLN A 9 15.35 -2.19 2.59
C GLN A 9 14.06 -1.44 2.87
N ILE A 10 13.79 -0.40 2.08
CA ILE A 10 12.66 0.49 2.22
C ILE A 10 12.04 0.72 0.84
N ILE A 11 10.71 0.68 0.77
CA ILE A 11 9.92 1.12 -0.38
C ILE A 11 8.95 2.19 0.12
N ILE A 12 8.98 3.36 -0.52
CA ILE A 12 8.06 4.44 -0.24
C ILE A 12 7.03 4.45 -1.37
N TRP A 13 5.76 4.35 -1.00
CA TRP A 13 4.65 4.40 -1.92
C TRP A 13 3.85 5.67 -1.64
N ASP A 14 4.05 6.68 -2.49
CA ASP A 14 3.29 7.91 -2.42
C ASP A 14 1.94 7.80 -3.12
N GLU A 15 0.94 8.54 -2.63
CA GLU A 15 -0.45 8.47 -3.09
C GLU A 15 -1.04 7.05 -3.10
N CYS A 16 -0.67 6.22 -2.12
CA CYS A 16 -1.14 4.83 -2.03
C CYS A 16 -2.67 4.70 -1.94
N THR A 17 -3.37 5.77 -1.51
CA THR A 17 -4.82 5.86 -1.42
C THR A 17 -5.51 5.67 -2.78
N MET A 18 -4.82 6.00 -3.86
CA MET A 18 -5.21 5.76 -5.25
C MET A 18 -4.89 4.34 -5.72
N SER A 19 -4.51 3.41 -4.85
CA SER A 19 -4.19 2.04 -5.27
C SER A 19 -5.23 1.05 -4.79
N HIS A 20 -5.62 0.14 -5.69
CA HIS A 20 -6.48 -0.97 -5.35
C HIS A 20 -5.74 -1.90 -4.37
N LYS A 21 -6.43 -2.44 -3.35
CA LYS A 21 -5.81 -3.32 -2.33
C LYS A 21 -4.98 -4.48 -2.89
N LYS A 22 -5.44 -5.03 -4.02
CA LYS A 22 -4.78 -6.12 -4.76
C LYS A 22 -3.37 -5.74 -5.19
N ALA A 23 -3.09 -4.46 -5.47
CA ALA A 23 -1.75 -4.01 -5.81
C ALA A 23 -0.81 -4.12 -4.59
N LEU A 24 -1.27 -3.74 -3.40
CA LEU A 24 -0.50 -3.91 -2.16
C LEU A 24 -0.25 -5.39 -1.84
N GLU A 25 -1.27 -6.23 -2.01
CA GLU A 25 -1.18 -7.68 -1.78
C GLU A 25 -0.27 -8.37 -2.81
N ALA A 26 -0.33 -7.94 -4.07
CA ALA A 26 0.56 -8.42 -5.12
C ALA A 26 2.01 -8.01 -4.84
N LEU A 27 2.25 -6.79 -4.37
CA LEU A 27 3.58 -6.34 -3.96
C LEU A 27 4.15 -7.19 -2.83
N ASP A 28 3.35 -7.46 -1.79
CA ASP A 28 3.74 -8.34 -0.68
C ASP A 28 4.12 -9.74 -1.15
N ARG A 29 3.28 -10.39 -1.96
CA ARG A 29 3.57 -11.72 -2.54
C ARG A 29 4.85 -11.71 -3.37
N THR A 30 4.97 -10.72 -4.26
CA THR A 30 6.12 -10.58 -5.16
C THR A 30 7.43 -10.42 -4.37
N LEU A 31 7.45 -9.61 -3.30
CA LEU A 31 8.64 -9.42 -2.48
C LEU A 31 8.99 -10.64 -1.64
N ARG A 32 7.99 -11.38 -1.14
CA ARG A 32 8.23 -12.66 -0.44
C ARG A 32 8.86 -13.69 -1.37
N ASP A 33 8.36 -13.80 -2.59
CA ASP A 33 8.84 -14.74 -3.59
C ASP A 33 10.25 -14.39 -4.05
N PHE A 34 10.51 -13.12 -4.40
CA PHE A 34 11.84 -12.70 -4.83
C PHE A 34 12.93 -12.85 -3.77
N ARG A 35 12.57 -12.69 -2.49
CA ARG A 35 13.51 -12.74 -1.35
C ARG A 35 13.59 -14.10 -0.67
N GLY A 36 12.72 -15.04 -1.02
CA GLY A 36 12.58 -16.31 -0.31
C GLY A 36 12.24 -16.12 1.18
N ASN A 37 11.61 -15.02 1.55
CA ASN A 37 11.32 -14.65 2.94
C ASN A 37 9.82 -14.53 3.15
N ARG A 38 9.26 -15.31 4.07
CA ARG A 38 7.80 -15.34 4.37
C ARG A 38 7.32 -14.16 5.22
N ARG A 39 8.21 -13.33 5.75
CA ARG A 39 7.83 -12.08 6.45
C ARG A 39 7.10 -11.15 5.50
N ILE A 40 6.26 -10.27 6.06
CA ILE A 40 5.51 -9.26 5.29
C ILE A 40 6.51 -8.43 4.44
N PHE A 41 6.18 -8.23 3.16
CA PHE A 41 7.00 -7.62 2.13
C PHE A 41 8.42 -8.20 2.01
N GLY A 42 8.58 -9.50 2.32
CA GLY A 42 9.88 -10.16 2.34
C GLY A 42 10.87 -9.57 3.35
N GLY A 43 10.37 -8.86 4.38
CA GLY A 43 11.16 -8.16 5.38
C GLY A 43 11.56 -6.72 5.03
N ALA A 44 11.13 -6.20 3.88
CA ALA A 44 11.32 -4.78 3.55
C ALA A 44 10.33 -3.89 4.33
N LEU A 45 10.79 -2.71 4.72
CA LEU A 45 9.92 -1.68 5.28
C LEU A 45 9.12 -1.01 4.16
N ILE A 46 7.80 -0.94 4.33
CA ILE A 46 6.93 -0.18 3.42
C ILE A 46 6.45 1.07 4.14
N LEU A 47 6.71 2.23 3.54
CA LEU A 47 6.12 3.49 3.93
C LEU A 47 5.01 3.85 2.95
N LEU A 48 3.77 3.80 3.42
CA LEU A 48 2.60 4.22 2.65
C LEU A 48 2.28 5.68 2.97
N SER A 49 2.35 6.53 1.96
CA SER A 49 2.01 7.94 2.00
C SER A 49 0.74 8.19 1.18
N GLY A 50 -0.08 9.15 1.60
CA GLY A 50 -1.28 9.56 0.90
C GLY A 50 -2.31 10.20 1.81
N ASP A 51 -3.18 11.04 1.24
CA ASP A 51 -4.31 11.62 1.97
C ASP A 51 -5.57 10.77 1.72
N PHE A 52 -6.04 10.08 2.77
CA PHE A 52 -7.29 9.31 2.70
C PHE A 52 -8.54 10.20 2.66
N ARG A 53 -8.39 11.53 2.75
CA ARG A 53 -9.43 12.52 2.51
C ARG A 53 -9.53 12.91 1.02
N GLN A 54 -8.62 12.47 0.16
CA GLN A 54 -8.82 12.53 -1.28
C GLN A 54 -9.95 11.58 -1.70
N THR A 55 -10.72 12.00 -2.71
CA THR A 55 -11.81 11.20 -3.29
C THR A 55 -11.31 9.79 -3.63
N LEU A 56 -12.07 8.77 -3.21
CA LEU A 56 -11.76 7.39 -3.56
C LEU A 56 -11.61 7.23 -5.07
N HIS A 57 -10.80 6.27 -5.49
CA HIS A 57 -10.73 5.92 -6.89
C HIS A 57 -12.09 5.46 -7.41
N ILE A 58 -12.60 6.21 -8.39
CA ILE A 58 -13.87 5.92 -9.06
C ILE A 58 -13.65 4.65 -9.88
N ILE A 59 -14.30 3.56 -9.49
CA ILE A 59 -14.34 2.35 -10.31
C ILE A 59 -15.59 2.46 -11.20
N PRO A 60 -15.46 2.53 -12.54
CA PRO A 60 -16.60 2.72 -13.42
C PRO A 60 -17.62 1.60 -13.23
N ARG A 61 -18.90 1.95 -13.06
CA ARG A 61 -20.03 1.02 -12.84
C ARG A 61 -19.93 0.17 -11.56
N SER A 62 -19.13 0.60 -10.60
CA SER A 62 -19.02 -0.06 -9.30
C SER A 62 -20.11 0.39 -8.33
N THR A 63 -20.43 -0.46 -7.37
CA THR A 63 -21.26 -0.08 -6.22
C THR A 63 -20.37 0.55 -5.13
N PRO A 64 -20.93 1.36 -4.22
CA PRO A 64 -20.17 1.86 -3.06
C PRO A 64 -19.50 0.74 -2.25
N ALA A 65 -20.09 -0.46 -2.21
CA ALA A 65 -19.50 -1.63 -1.56
C ALA A 65 -18.25 -2.14 -2.28
N ASP A 66 -18.25 -2.12 -3.61
CA ASP A 66 -17.09 -2.49 -4.43
C ASP A 66 -15.94 -1.49 -4.25
N GLU A 67 -16.24 -0.20 -4.19
CA GLU A 67 -15.25 0.85 -3.93
C GLU A 67 -14.60 0.67 -2.54
N LEU A 68 -15.40 0.43 -1.51
CA LEU A 68 -14.88 0.13 -0.17
C LEU A 68 -14.05 -1.15 -0.14
N HIS A 69 -14.47 -2.18 -0.87
CA HIS A 69 -13.72 -3.43 -0.99
C HIS A 69 -12.44 -3.29 -1.83
N ALA A 70 -12.35 -2.29 -2.70
CA ALA A 70 -11.14 -1.96 -3.43
C ALA A 70 -10.14 -1.15 -2.60
N CYS A 71 -10.62 -0.41 -1.59
CA CYS A 71 -9.77 0.43 -0.73
C CYS A 71 -8.68 -0.37 -0.02
N LEU A 72 -7.49 0.24 0.14
CA LEU A 72 -6.38 -0.30 0.94
C LEU A 72 -6.80 -0.75 2.35
N LYS A 73 -7.74 -0.02 2.97
CA LYS A 73 -8.29 -0.34 4.30
C LYS A 73 -8.90 -1.73 4.41
N SER A 74 -9.37 -2.30 3.30
CA SER A 74 -9.96 -3.64 3.25
C SER A 74 -8.95 -4.74 2.89
N SER A 75 -7.66 -4.40 2.75
CA SER A 75 -6.60 -5.39 2.57
C SER A 75 -6.34 -6.15 3.86
N VAL A 76 -5.99 -7.43 3.73
CA VAL A 76 -5.53 -8.25 4.88
C VAL A 76 -4.28 -7.68 5.54
N LEU A 77 -3.46 -6.93 4.79
CA LEU A 77 -2.22 -6.31 5.24
C LEU A 77 -2.46 -5.07 6.09
N TRP A 78 -3.65 -4.47 6.00
CA TRP A 78 -3.98 -3.22 6.70
C TRP A 78 -3.80 -3.33 8.22
N ARG A 79 -4.08 -4.51 8.80
CA ARG A 79 -3.94 -4.80 10.23
C ARG A 79 -2.48 -4.70 10.74
N HIS A 80 -1.51 -4.79 9.84
CA HIS A 80 -0.08 -4.75 10.17
C HIS A 80 0.54 -3.37 9.99
N LEU A 81 -0.24 -2.39 9.52
CA LEU A 81 0.24 -1.03 9.32
C LEU A 81 0.19 -0.25 10.62
N GLN A 82 1.29 0.44 10.92
CA GLN A 82 1.32 1.48 11.93
C GLN A 82 0.85 2.79 11.30
N LYS A 83 -0.17 3.42 11.89
CA LYS A 83 -0.70 4.70 11.42
C LYS A 83 0.11 5.84 12.00
N LEU A 84 0.65 6.69 11.13
CA LEU A 84 1.27 7.96 11.48
C LEU A 84 0.45 9.08 10.84
N THR A 85 0.21 10.17 11.56
CA THR A 85 -0.61 11.29 11.09
C THR A 85 0.17 12.58 11.19
N LEU A 86 0.35 13.24 10.05
CA LEU A 86 0.90 14.59 10.00
C LEU A 86 -0.21 15.58 10.36
N LYS A 87 0.02 16.40 11.40
CA LYS A 87 -0.97 17.38 11.88
C LYS A 87 -0.72 18.80 11.39
N THR A 88 0.54 19.11 11.11
CA THR A 88 0.98 20.43 10.67
C THR A 88 1.13 20.41 9.16
N ASN A 89 0.39 21.28 8.47
CA ASN A 89 0.65 21.56 7.08
C ASN A 89 1.82 22.56 6.97
N MET A 90 2.81 22.25 6.13
CA MET A 90 3.96 23.12 5.88
C MET A 90 3.83 23.91 4.56
N SER A 91 2.67 23.87 3.91
CA SER A 91 2.38 24.76 2.77
C SER A 91 2.62 26.21 3.18
N VAL A 92 3.53 26.88 2.47
CA VAL A 92 3.76 28.33 2.53
C VAL A 92 2.70 29.05 1.71
#